data_AF-A0A842RB88-F1
#
_entry.id   AF-A0A842RB88-F1
#
_cell.length_a   1.000
_cell.length_b   1.000
_cell.length_c   1.000
_cell.angle_alpha   90.00
_cell.angle_beta   90.00
_cell.angle_gamma   90.00
#
_symmetry.space_group_name_H-M   'P 1'
#
loop_
_entity.id
_entity.type
_entity.pdbx_description
1 polymer ?
#
loop_
_entity_poly.entity_id
_entity_poly.type
_entity_poly.pdbx_seq_one_letter_code
_entity_poly.pdbx_strand_id
1 'polypeptide(L)'
;QERDALLSLVEGKLWDEKMEIYGDLDLTTTELKTVDTIASYFPLACNGFNKERMARLIERIEDKQKYNSLVPLPTVSLDSPYFLKDMWRGPVWMNTAYLIIHGLQKQGHGRLAGSLAYRLCKGVYDTWKNEGNFYEFYDPNRHDIEELHRKKGNLFKAITLGRKPVKHFAGWTADANAMLVEHVIGLSNHGTDWILEPHIPRNWEGSSKPITLSLPYHSLEISMDIEASIEEFNVSFSIDGKAGKTVARNHERVALQQ
;
A
#
# COMPACT_ATOMS: atom_id res chain seq x y z
N GLN A 1 -26.85 -3.57 -9.90
CA GLN A 1 -27.49 -2.53 -10.73
C GLN A 1 -26.74 -1.19 -10.65
N GLU A 2 -26.74 -0.47 -9.52
CA GLU A 2 -26.03 0.82 -9.41
C GLU A 2 -24.50 0.67 -9.59
N ARG A 3 -23.88 -0.29 -8.89
CA ARG A 3 -22.46 -0.64 -9.06
C ARG A 3 -22.09 -0.87 -10.53
N ASP A 4 -22.90 -1.66 -11.24
CA ASP A 4 -22.61 -2.07 -12.61
C ASP A 4 -22.78 -0.89 -13.59
N ALA A 5 -23.74 0.00 -13.31
CA ALA A 5 -23.90 1.25 -14.06
C ALA A 5 -22.71 2.19 -13.86
N LEU A 6 -22.22 2.35 -12.62
CA LEU A 6 -21.02 3.15 -12.34
C LEU A 6 -19.77 2.56 -13.01
N LEU A 7 -19.58 1.24 -12.90
CA LEU A 7 -18.49 0.54 -13.58
C LEU A 7 -18.52 0.81 -15.09
N SER A 8 -19.68 0.65 -15.73
CA SER A 8 -19.84 0.91 -17.16
C SER A 8 -19.53 2.36 -17.54
N LEU A 9 -19.85 3.32 -16.69
CA LEU A 9 -19.54 4.74 -16.92
C LEU A 9 -18.05 5.01 -16.80
N VAL A 10 -17.37 4.45 -15.80
CA VAL A 10 -15.93 4.64 -15.62
C VAL A 10 -15.16 4.00 -16.78
N GLU A 11 -15.46 2.74 -17.11
CA GLU A 11 -14.85 2.03 -18.24
C GLU A 11 -15.09 2.73 -19.59
N GLY A 12 -16.28 3.32 -19.77
CA GLY A 12 -16.66 3.96 -21.03
C GLY A 12 -16.19 5.42 -21.18
N LYS A 13 -15.92 6.13 -20.08
CA LYS A 13 -15.67 7.58 -20.11
C LYS A 13 -14.33 8.02 -19.54
N LEU A 14 -13.75 7.26 -18.63
CA LEU A 14 -12.58 7.70 -17.85
C LEU A 14 -11.29 7.02 -18.28
N TRP A 15 -11.31 6.07 -19.21
CA TRP A 15 -10.08 5.46 -19.71
C TRP A 15 -9.46 6.26 -20.86
N ASP A 16 -8.19 6.60 -20.72
CA ASP A 16 -7.39 7.22 -21.77
C ASP A 16 -6.63 6.15 -22.55
N GLU A 17 -7.06 5.88 -23.79
CA GLU A 17 -6.43 4.86 -24.65
C GLU A 17 -4.98 5.19 -25.04
N LYS A 18 -4.59 6.46 -25.02
CA LYS A 18 -3.23 6.88 -25.41
C LYS A 18 -2.26 6.75 -24.23
N MET A 19 -2.71 7.13 -23.04
CA MET A 19 -1.89 7.08 -21.83
C MET A 19 -1.97 5.73 -21.11
N GLU A 20 -2.96 4.89 -21.48
CA GLU A 20 -3.27 3.59 -20.86
C GLU A 20 -3.47 3.69 -19.35
N ILE A 21 -4.19 4.73 -18.90
CA ILE A 21 -4.56 4.97 -17.50
C ILE A 21 -5.95 5.61 -17.42
N TYR A 22 -6.56 5.61 -16.23
CA TYR A 22 -7.79 6.37 -16.00
C TYR A 22 -7.50 7.86 -15.77
N GLY A 23 -8.36 8.74 -16.26
CA GLY A 23 -8.30 10.19 -16.07
C GLY A 23 -9.59 10.74 -15.44
N ASP A 24 -9.64 12.06 -15.31
CA ASP A 24 -10.77 12.79 -14.78
C ASP A 24 -11.57 13.46 -15.91
N LEU A 25 -12.90 13.39 -15.86
CA LEU A 25 -13.74 14.08 -16.84
C LEU A 25 -14.03 15.52 -16.39
N ASP A 26 -13.61 16.50 -17.18
CA ASP A 26 -14.02 17.88 -16.96
C ASP A 26 -15.49 18.03 -17.39
N LEU A 27 -16.39 18.27 -16.43
CA LEU A 27 -17.83 18.36 -16.70
C LEU A 27 -18.22 19.62 -17.47
N THR A 28 -17.35 20.63 -17.54
CA THR A 28 -17.60 21.87 -18.28
C THR A 28 -17.36 21.67 -19.77
N THR A 29 -16.26 20.99 -20.11
CA THR A 29 -15.81 20.79 -21.48
C THR A 29 -16.13 19.40 -22.03
N THR A 30 -16.51 18.46 -21.15
CA THR A 30 -16.65 17.02 -21.41
C THR A 30 -15.36 16.37 -21.93
N GLU A 31 -14.22 17.01 -21.71
CA GLU A 31 -12.91 16.49 -22.10
C GLU A 31 -12.34 15.61 -20.99
N LEU A 32 -11.74 14.49 -21.40
CA LEU A 32 -10.92 13.68 -20.52
C LEU A 32 -9.61 14.42 -20.22
N LYS A 33 -9.33 14.65 -18.94
CA LYS A 33 -8.09 15.24 -18.42
C LYS A 33 -7.28 14.16 -17.75
N THR A 34 -6.18 13.79 -18.39
CA THR A 34 -5.34 12.69 -17.92
C THR A 34 -4.01 13.22 -17.43
N VAL A 35 -3.75 13.02 -16.14
CA VAL A 35 -2.46 13.22 -15.49
C VAL A 35 -2.13 11.93 -14.74
N ASP A 36 -0.91 11.42 -14.90
CA ASP A 36 -0.49 10.16 -14.26
C ASP A 36 -0.31 10.33 -12.76
N THR A 37 -1.45 10.22 -12.06
CA THR A 37 -1.57 10.31 -10.61
C THR A 37 -2.04 8.99 -10.04
N ILE A 38 -1.78 8.75 -8.76
CA ILE A 38 -2.21 7.54 -8.03
C ILE A 38 -3.72 7.30 -8.11
N ALA A 39 -4.53 8.36 -8.31
CA ALA A 39 -5.99 8.26 -8.44
C ALA A 39 -6.41 7.43 -9.67
N SER A 40 -5.63 7.49 -10.75
CA SER A 40 -5.81 6.69 -11.98
C SER A 40 -5.79 5.18 -11.72
N TYR A 41 -5.23 4.77 -10.57
CA TYR A 41 -4.99 3.37 -10.19
C TYR A 41 -6.02 2.86 -9.18
N PHE A 42 -6.88 3.73 -8.63
CA PHE A 42 -7.93 3.33 -7.69
C PHE A 42 -8.89 2.25 -8.21
N PRO A 43 -9.18 2.12 -9.52
CA PRO A 43 -9.92 0.99 -10.06
C PRO A 43 -9.38 -0.39 -9.66
N LEU A 44 -8.08 -0.53 -9.38
CA LEU A 44 -7.48 -1.80 -8.90
C LEU A 44 -8.12 -2.32 -7.60
N ALA A 45 -8.64 -1.42 -6.75
CA ALA A 45 -9.29 -1.78 -5.49
C ALA A 45 -10.69 -2.40 -5.68
N CYS A 46 -11.21 -2.37 -6.90
CA CYS A 46 -12.55 -2.78 -7.27
C CYS A 46 -12.54 -3.99 -8.20
N ASN A 47 -13.57 -4.83 -8.08
CA ASN A 47 -13.80 -5.92 -9.02
C ASN A 47 -14.65 -5.45 -10.20
N GLY A 48 -14.47 -6.09 -11.36
CA GLY A 48 -15.32 -5.88 -12.54
C GLY A 48 -14.70 -5.02 -13.63
N PHE A 49 -13.59 -4.34 -13.35
CA PHE A 49 -12.84 -3.60 -14.37
C PHE A 49 -12.19 -4.54 -15.38
N ASN A 50 -11.94 -4.04 -16.59
CA ASN A 50 -11.29 -4.75 -17.68
C ASN A 50 -9.89 -5.21 -17.25
N LYS A 51 -9.61 -6.50 -17.44
CA LYS A 51 -8.39 -7.14 -16.94
C LYS A 51 -7.13 -6.66 -17.65
N GLU A 52 -7.22 -6.38 -18.94
CA GLU A 52 -6.10 -5.85 -19.73
C GLU A 52 -5.72 -4.44 -19.25
N ARG A 53 -6.71 -3.59 -18.98
CA ARG A 53 -6.52 -2.26 -18.37
C ARG A 53 -5.89 -2.38 -16.98
N MET A 54 -6.37 -3.30 -16.14
CA MET A 54 -5.75 -3.53 -14.83
C MET A 54 -4.29 -3.98 -14.96
N ALA A 55 -3.98 -4.88 -15.91
CA ALA A 55 -2.61 -5.32 -16.16
C ALA A 55 -1.69 -4.16 -16.56
N ARG A 56 -2.17 -3.22 -17.39
CA ARG A 56 -1.43 -1.99 -17.74
C ARG A 56 -1.12 -1.12 -16.53
N LEU A 57 -2.10 -0.93 -15.64
CA LEU A 57 -1.90 -0.17 -14.41
C LEU A 57 -0.84 -0.84 -13.52
N ILE A 58 -0.87 -2.17 -13.42
CA ILE A 58 0.09 -2.93 -12.60
C ILE A 58 1.50 -2.85 -13.19
N GLU A 59 1.66 -2.97 -14.51
CA GLU A 59 2.94 -2.80 -15.20
C GLU A 59 3.59 -1.45 -14.86
N ARG A 60 2.81 -0.37 -14.81
CA ARG A 60 3.28 0.95 -14.40
C ARG A 60 3.60 1.04 -12.90
N ILE A 61 2.88 0.31 -12.05
CA ILE A 61 3.19 0.20 -10.62
C ILE A 61 4.54 -0.49 -10.38
N GLU A 62 4.88 -1.49 -11.19
CA GLU A 62 6.15 -2.22 -11.08
C GLU A 62 7.37 -1.41 -11.56
N ASP A 63 7.15 -0.38 -12.38
CA ASP A 63 8.19 0.48 -12.93
C ASP A 63 8.83 1.39 -11.86
N LYS A 64 10.15 1.25 -11.68
CA LYS A 64 10.97 2.02 -10.73
C LYS A 64 11.11 3.50 -11.10
N GLN A 65 10.90 3.85 -12.36
CA GLN A 65 10.90 5.24 -12.82
C GLN A 65 9.51 5.89 -12.68
N LYS A 66 8.51 5.15 -12.18
CA LYS A 66 7.14 5.65 -11.99
C LYS A 66 6.70 5.55 -10.54
N TYR A 67 6.18 4.40 -10.13
CA TYR A 67 5.59 4.22 -8.80
C TYR A 67 6.39 3.28 -7.90
N ASN A 68 7.35 2.53 -8.43
CA ASN A 68 8.16 1.58 -7.67
C ASN A 68 9.44 2.19 -7.09
N SER A 69 9.31 3.35 -6.44
CA SER A 69 10.41 4.12 -5.84
C SER A 69 10.93 3.51 -4.51
N LEU A 70 11.86 4.20 -3.84
CA LEU A 70 12.41 3.76 -2.55
C LEU A 70 11.30 3.57 -1.50
N VAL A 71 10.51 4.62 -1.28
CA VAL A 71 9.20 4.56 -0.63
C VAL A 71 8.18 4.60 -1.76
N PRO A 72 7.51 3.48 -2.09
CA PRO A 72 6.77 3.36 -3.34
C PRO A 72 5.41 4.08 -3.31
N LEU A 73 4.71 4.06 -4.45
CA LEU A 73 3.36 4.61 -4.64
C LEU A 73 3.26 6.13 -4.35
N PRO A 74 4.12 6.97 -4.96
CA PRO A 74 3.95 8.42 -4.94
C PRO A 74 2.59 8.84 -5.52
N THR A 75 2.06 9.99 -5.12
CA THR A 75 0.76 10.45 -5.61
C THR A 75 0.76 10.87 -7.09
N VAL A 76 1.94 11.09 -7.66
CA VAL A 76 2.19 11.41 -9.08
C VAL A 76 3.37 10.57 -9.51
N SER A 77 3.32 10.00 -10.73
CA SER A 77 4.44 9.23 -11.27
C SER A 77 5.74 10.05 -11.25
N LEU A 78 6.86 9.42 -10.89
CA LEU A 78 8.17 10.07 -10.80
C LEU A 78 8.63 10.70 -12.13
N ASP A 79 8.28 10.11 -13.26
CA ASP A 79 8.62 10.60 -14.62
C ASP A 79 7.68 11.70 -15.14
N SER A 80 6.65 12.06 -14.37
CA SER A 80 5.68 13.07 -14.76
C SER A 80 6.27 14.49 -14.67
N PRO A 81 6.05 15.38 -15.65
CA PRO A 81 6.44 16.78 -15.55
C PRO A 81 5.68 17.53 -14.43
N TYR A 82 4.63 16.92 -13.86
CA TYR A 82 3.86 17.46 -12.74
C TYR A 82 4.36 16.97 -11.37
N PHE A 83 5.36 16.09 -11.34
CA PHE A 83 5.96 15.60 -10.10
C PHE A 83 6.67 16.73 -9.36
N LEU A 84 6.27 16.97 -8.11
CA LEU A 84 6.82 17.96 -7.19
C LEU A 84 6.80 17.39 -5.77
N LYS A 85 7.79 17.74 -4.97
CA LYS A 85 7.89 17.33 -3.55
C LYS A 85 6.99 18.15 -2.62
N ASP A 86 5.76 18.41 -3.08
CA ASP A 86 4.80 19.21 -2.33
C ASP A 86 3.40 18.58 -2.22
N MET A 87 3.05 18.17 -1.01
CA MET A 87 1.74 17.59 -0.68
C MET A 87 1.33 16.46 -1.65
N TRP A 88 0.29 16.68 -2.46
CA TRP A 88 -0.34 15.70 -3.34
C TRP A 88 0.28 15.61 -4.74
N ARG A 89 1.39 16.33 -5.00
CA ARG A 89 1.99 16.36 -6.34
C ARG A 89 3.21 15.45 -6.50
N GLY A 90 3.41 14.47 -5.62
CA GLY A 90 4.56 13.57 -5.70
C GLY A 90 4.84 12.77 -4.43
N PRO A 91 4.78 13.36 -3.23
CA PRO A 91 4.98 12.61 -1.99
C PRO A 91 4.07 11.38 -1.84
N VAL A 92 4.49 10.44 -1.01
CA VAL A 92 3.75 9.22 -0.70
C VAL A 92 2.79 9.48 0.44
N TRP A 93 1.51 9.17 0.22
CA TRP A 93 0.45 9.24 1.23
C TRP A 93 -0.03 7.83 1.55
N MET A 94 0.04 7.46 2.83
CA MET A 94 -0.14 6.07 3.27
C MET A 94 -1.54 5.53 2.99
N ASN A 95 -2.58 6.37 3.04
CA ASN A 95 -3.95 5.97 2.70
C ASN A 95 -4.13 5.61 1.22
N THR A 96 -3.58 6.43 0.30
CA THR A 96 -3.70 6.12 -1.14
C THR A 96 -2.82 4.93 -1.50
N ALA A 97 -1.65 4.82 -0.88
CA ALA A 97 -0.77 3.66 -1.05
C ALA A 97 -1.47 2.38 -0.57
N TYR A 98 -2.05 2.38 0.64
CA TYR A 98 -2.80 1.26 1.20
C TYR A 98 -3.94 0.79 0.27
N LEU A 99 -4.71 1.72 -0.29
CA LEU A 99 -5.77 1.38 -1.25
C LEU A 99 -5.23 0.62 -2.47
N ILE A 100 -4.08 1.03 -3.00
CA ILE A 100 -3.44 0.34 -4.12
C ILE A 100 -2.87 -1.02 -3.70
N ILE A 101 -2.23 -1.13 -2.54
CA ILE A 101 -1.75 -2.42 -2.01
C ILE A 101 -2.90 -3.42 -1.91
N HIS A 102 -4.01 -3.02 -1.31
CA HIS A 102 -5.20 -3.86 -1.20
C HIS A 102 -5.79 -4.21 -2.59
N GLY A 103 -5.76 -3.26 -3.53
CA GLY A 103 -6.15 -3.52 -4.93
C GLY A 103 -5.27 -4.58 -5.60
N LEU A 104 -3.94 -4.46 -5.48
CA LEU A 104 -3.00 -5.44 -6.02
C LEU A 104 -3.28 -6.85 -5.48
N GLN A 105 -3.50 -7.00 -4.17
CA GLN A 105 -3.85 -8.30 -3.59
C GLN A 105 -5.17 -8.85 -4.16
N LYS A 106 -6.21 -8.00 -4.31
CA LYS A 106 -7.48 -8.40 -4.92
C LYS A 106 -7.33 -8.84 -6.38
N GLN A 107 -6.42 -8.22 -7.13
CA GLN A 107 -6.09 -8.62 -8.50
C GLN A 107 -5.16 -9.85 -8.56
N GLY A 108 -4.87 -10.52 -7.44
CA GLY A 108 -4.01 -11.71 -7.41
C GLY A 108 -2.51 -11.43 -7.40
N HIS A 109 -2.10 -10.19 -7.16
CA HIS A 109 -0.69 -9.76 -7.14
C HIS A 109 -0.17 -9.64 -5.70
N GLY A 110 -0.49 -10.60 -4.84
CA GLY A 110 -0.14 -10.61 -3.40
C GLY A 110 1.36 -10.41 -3.15
N ARG A 111 2.21 -11.09 -3.90
CA ARG A 111 3.68 -10.95 -3.79
C ARG A 111 4.16 -9.52 -4.03
N LEU A 112 3.64 -8.85 -5.07
CA LEU A 112 3.96 -7.45 -5.36
C LEU A 112 3.40 -6.54 -4.26
N ALA A 113 2.15 -6.76 -3.85
CA ALA A 113 1.50 -6.03 -2.78
C ALA A 113 2.31 -6.09 -1.47
N GLY A 114 2.70 -7.29 -1.02
CA GLY A 114 3.50 -7.47 0.19
C GLY A 114 4.89 -6.84 0.10
N SER A 115 5.55 -6.91 -1.06
CA SER A 115 6.84 -6.25 -1.28
C SER A 115 6.76 -4.72 -1.21
N LEU A 116 5.72 -4.12 -1.81
CA LEU A 116 5.48 -2.68 -1.76
C LEU A 116 5.06 -2.26 -0.34
N ALA A 117 4.16 -3.00 0.29
CA ALA A 117 3.72 -2.80 1.68
C ALA A 117 4.90 -2.79 2.65
N TYR A 118 5.79 -3.78 2.56
CA TYR A 118 7.01 -3.84 3.37
C TYR A 118 7.85 -2.57 3.22
N ARG A 119 8.07 -2.08 2.00
CA ARG A 119 8.85 -0.87 1.75
C ARG A 119 8.16 0.41 2.21
N LEU A 120 6.83 0.48 2.13
CA LEU A 120 6.05 1.58 2.72
C LEU A 120 6.25 1.62 4.23
N CYS A 121 6.02 0.49 4.92
CA CYS A 121 6.25 0.38 6.36
C CYS A 121 7.69 0.75 6.71
N LYS A 122 8.67 0.17 5.99
CA LYS A 122 10.09 0.46 6.20
C LYS A 122 10.40 1.95 6.00
N GLY A 123 9.86 2.59 4.96
CA GLY A 123 10.04 4.02 4.69
C GLY A 123 9.52 4.91 5.82
N VAL A 124 8.38 4.55 6.40
CA VAL A 124 7.84 5.21 7.60
C VAL A 124 8.78 5.05 8.80
N TYR A 125 9.23 3.83 9.10
CA TYR A 125 10.10 3.56 10.25
C TYR A 125 11.52 4.12 10.09
N ASP A 126 12.10 4.06 8.90
CA ASP A 126 13.42 4.63 8.62
C ASP A 126 13.37 6.16 8.73
N THR A 127 12.32 6.80 8.21
CA THR A 127 12.09 8.24 8.40
C THR A 127 11.96 8.57 9.89
N TRP A 128 11.19 7.79 10.66
CA TRP A 128 11.10 7.98 12.10
C TRP A 128 12.45 7.81 12.81
N LYS A 129 13.26 6.84 12.40
CA LYS A 129 14.60 6.61 12.96
C LYS A 129 15.54 7.79 12.70
N ASN A 130 15.44 8.43 11.54
CA ASN A 130 16.28 9.56 11.15
C ASN A 130 15.79 10.90 11.73
N GLU A 131 14.47 11.09 11.85
CA GLU A 131 13.84 12.40 12.14
C GLU A 131 13.13 12.46 13.51
N GLY A 132 12.98 11.31 14.19
CA GLY A 132 12.31 11.16 15.49
C GLY A 132 10.79 11.35 15.45
N ASN A 133 10.15 11.36 14.27
CA ASN A 133 8.73 11.70 14.11
C ASN A 133 8.04 10.89 13.02
N PHE A 134 6.73 10.71 13.17
CA PHE A 134 5.81 10.26 12.12
C PHE A 134 5.15 11.46 11.45
N TYR A 135 4.97 11.38 10.13
CA TYR A 135 4.50 12.49 9.31
C TYR A 135 3.26 12.11 8.49
N GLU A 136 2.52 13.12 7.99
CA GLU A 136 1.37 12.92 7.10
C GLU A 136 1.75 12.40 5.69
N PHE A 137 2.96 12.67 5.20
CA PHE A 137 3.40 12.14 3.91
C PHE A 137 4.92 12.04 3.86
N TYR A 138 5.41 11.18 2.96
CA TYR A 138 6.80 10.74 2.91
C TYR A 138 7.44 11.01 1.56
N ASP A 139 8.76 11.17 1.54
CA ASP A 139 9.51 11.38 0.30
C ASP A 139 9.67 10.03 -0.43
N PRO A 140 9.32 9.93 -1.72
CA PRO A 140 9.42 8.66 -2.45
C PRO A 140 10.87 8.18 -2.63
N ASN A 141 11.85 9.05 -2.46
CA ASN A 141 13.26 8.79 -2.75
C ASN A 141 14.19 8.98 -1.54
N ARG A 142 13.65 9.31 -0.36
CA ARG A 142 14.44 9.61 0.85
C ARG A 142 13.75 9.08 2.10
N HIS A 143 14.53 8.92 3.17
CA HIS A 143 14.03 8.59 4.51
C HIS A 143 14.16 9.81 5.45
N ASP A 144 13.85 10.99 4.93
CA ASP A 144 13.83 12.26 5.63
C ASP A 144 12.79 13.18 4.99
N ILE A 145 12.57 14.36 5.57
CA ILE A 145 11.62 15.35 5.08
C ILE A 145 12.30 16.62 4.54
N GLU A 146 13.60 16.55 4.26
CA GLU A 146 14.43 17.71 3.94
C GLU A 146 13.90 18.46 2.71
N GLU A 147 13.53 17.71 1.68
CA GLU A 147 13.05 18.25 0.41
C GLU A 147 11.52 18.36 0.34
N LEU A 148 10.79 17.85 1.34
CA LEU A 148 9.34 17.94 1.37
C LEU A 148 8.85 19.33 1.77
N HIS A 149 7.75 19.78 1.18
CA HIS A 149 7.15 21.07 1.50
C HIS A 149 5.62 21.08 1.36
N ARG A 150 4.97 22.04 2.01
CA ARG A 150 3.54 22.34 1.81
C ARG A 150 3.35 23.29 0.63
N LYS A 151 2.13 23.31 0.07
CA LYS A 151 1.76 24.15 -1.08
C LYS A 151 2.11 25.63 -0.82
N LYS A 152 2.86 26.23 -1.73
CA LYS A 152 3.21 27.66 -1.70
C LYS A 152 1.97 28.52 -1.99
N GLY A 153 1.94 29.74 -1.44
CA GLY A 153 0.91 30.75 -1.76
C GLY A 153 -0.23 30.91 -0.76
N ASN A 154 -0.25 30.16 0.35
CA ASN A 154 -1.21 30.40 1.45
C ASN A 154 -0.46 30.81 2.72
N LEU A 155 -0.33 32.13 2.93
CA LEU A 155 0.43 32.69 4.05
C LEU A 155 -0.19 32.33 5.40
N PHE A 156 -1.53 32.35 5.50
CA PHE A 156 -2.24 31.97 6.71
C PHE A 156 -1.93 30.53 7.13
N LYS A 157 -2.04 29.57 6.22
CA LYS A 157 -1.67 28.16 6.48
C LYS A 157 -0.18 27.99 6.77
N ALA A 158 0.69 28.75 6.11
CA ALA A 158 2.12 28.69 6.38
C ALA A 158 2.46 29.16 7.81
N ILE A 159 1.72 30.13 8.34
CA ILE A 159 1.86 30.60 9.73
C ILE A 159 1.28 29.59 10.72
N THR A 160 0.11 29.02 10.44
CA THR A 160 -0.59 28.15 11.40
C THR A 160 -0.11 26.70 11.41
N LEU A 161 0.29 26.15 10.25
CA LEU A 161 0.67 24.74 10.07
C LEU A 161 2.15 24.56 9.69
N GLY A 162 2.88 25.65 9.49
CA GLY A 162 4.24 25.60 8.97
C GLY A 162 4.30 25.26 7.48
N ARG A 163 5.53 24.98 7.01
CA ARG A 163 5.83 24.70 5.59
C ARG A 163 6.27 23.26 5.32
N LYS A 164 6.31 22.43 6.36
CA LYS A 164 6.76 21.05 6.34
C LYS A 164 5.59 20.09 6.60
N PRO A 165 5.76 18.78 6.34
CA PRO A 165 4.77 17.80 6.74
C PRO A 165 4.44 17.92 8.24
N VAL A 166 3.17 17.74 8.60
CA VAL A 166 2.71 17.71 10.00
C VAL A 166 3.38 16.55 10.74
N LYS A 167 3.94 16.84 11.92
CA LYS A 167 4.57 15.87 12.85
C LYS A 167 3.53 15.21 13.76
N HIS A 168 3.92 14.10 14.38
CA HIS A 168 3.08 13.30 15.29
C HIS A 168 1.75 12.88 14.65
N PHE A 169 1.79 12.67 13.34
CA PHE A 169 0.59 12.38 12.57
C PHE A 169 0.37 10.87 12.52
N ALA A 170 -0.56 10.38 13.36
CA ALA A 170 -1.00 8.99 13.29
C ALA A 170 -1.93 8.79 12.09
N GLY A 171 -3.05 9.53 12.02
CA GLY A 171 -4.04 9.54 10.93
C GLY A 171 -3.98 8.35 9.98
N TRP A 172 -3.74 8.62 8.69
CA TRP A 172 -3.48 7.57 7.69
C TRP A 172 -2.09 6.95 7.74
N THR A 173 -1.13 7.55 8.45
CA THR A 173 0.19 6.94 8.63
C THR A 173 0.13 5.64 9.43
N ALA A 174 -0.88 5.50 10.29
CA ALA A 174 -1.18 4.28 11.02
C ALA A 174 -1.50 3.10 10.10
N ASP A 175 -1.84 3.33 8.82
CA ASP A 175 -2.02 2.28 7.82
C ASP A 175 -0.73 1.45 7.61
N ALA A 176 0.44 1.95 8.05
CA ALA A 176 1.66 1.14 8.13
C ALA A 176 1.48 -0.14 8.96
N ASN A 177 0.70 -0.08 10.05
CA ASN A 177 0.45 -1.24 10.91
C ASN A 177 -0.52 -2.21 10.23
N ALA A 178 -1.58 -1.69 9.62
CA ALA A 178 -2.52 -2.50 8.84
C ALA A 178 -1.79 -3.22 7.71
N MET A 179 -0.94 -2.52 6.95
CA MET A 179 -0.13 -3.13 5.89
C MET A 179 0.82 -4.21 6.39
N LEU A 180 1.45 -4.02 7.54
CA LEU A 180 2.33 -5.03 8.12
C LEU A 180 1.55 -6.31 8.45
N VAL A 181 0.34 -6.19 9.02
CA VAL A 181 -0.50 -7.34 9.39
C VAL A 181 -1.14 -7.99 8.16
N GLU A 182 -1.78 -7.20 7.31
CA GLU A 182 -2.63 -7.69 6.22
C GLU A 182 -1.84 -8.12 4.98
N HIS A 183 -0.71 -7.47 4.71
CA HIS A 183 0.00 -7.62 3.44
C HIS A 183 1.45 -8.10 3.57
N VAL A 184 2.13 -7.88 4.69
CA VAL A 184 3.47 -8.43 4.91
C VAL A 184 3.40 -9.77 5.64
N ILE A 185 2.75 -9.80 6.81
CA ILE A 185 2.39 -11.06 7.50
C ILE A 185 1.34 -11.80 6.67
N GLY A 186 0.47 -11.08 5.96
CA GLY A 186 -0.48 -11.68 5.03
C GLY A 186 -1.71 -12.29 5.72
N LEU A 187 -2.08 -11.76 6.88
CA LEU A 187 -3.19 -12.30 7.65
C LEU A 187 -4.52 -11.67 7.19
N SER A 188 -5.51 -12.49 6.89
CA SER A 188 -6.85 -12.06 6.51
C SER A 188 -7.93 -12.89 7.20
N ASN A 189 -9.05 -12.24 7.50
CA ASN A 189 -10.22 -12.86 8.11
C ASN A 189 -11.33 -13.02 7.05
N HIS A 190 -11.83 -14.25 6.90
CA HIS A 190 -12.91 -14.62 5.98
C HIS A 190 -14.13 -15.16 6.73
N GLY A 191 -14.57 -14.45 7.76
CA GLY A 191 -15.68 -14.85 8.63
C GLY A 191 -15.19 -15.72 9.78
N THR A 192 -15.38 -17.03 9.68
CA THR A 192 -14.89 -17.99 10.68
C THR A 192 -13.46 -18.45 10.42
N ASP A 193 -12.95 -18.21 9.20
CA ASP A 193 -11.66 -18.71 8.76
C ASP A 193 -10.61 -17.60 8.78
N TRP A 194 -9.44 -17.91 9.34
CA TRP A 194 -8.25 -17.09 9.19
C TRP A 194 -7.37 -17.68 8.09
N ILE A 195 -6.97 -16.83 7.15
CA ILE A 195 -6.06 -17.20 6.06
C ILE A 195 -4.75 -16.44 6.27
N LEU A 196 -3.64 -17.17 6.17
CA LEU A 196 -2.30 -16.65 6.19
C LEU A 196 -1.68 -16.78 4.79
N GLU A 197 -1.20 -15.68 4.23
CA GLU A 197 -0.49 -15.60 2.94
C GLU A 197 0.80 -14.78 3.11
N PRO A 198 1.86 -15.34 3.72
CA PRO A 198 3.02 -14.54 4.10
C PRO A 198 3.68 -13.90 2.88
N HIS A 199 4.18 -12.67 3.03
CA HIS A 199 5.03 -12.01 2.04
C HIS A 199 6.29 -11.46 2.73
N ILE A 200 6.98 -12.35 3.45
CA ILE A 200 8.13 -12.00 4.29
C ILE A 200 9.33 -11.63 3.40
N PRO A 201 9.98 -10.48 3.64
CA PRO A 201 11.09 -10.03 2.82
C PRO A 201 12.38 -10.79 3.14
N ARG A 202 13.23 -10.99 2.12
CA ARG A 202 14.50 -11.75 2.23
C ARG A 202 15.45 -11.24 3.31
N ASN A 203 15.43 -9.94 3.60
CA ASN A 203 16.31 -9.40 4.64
C ASN A 203 15.89 -9.74 6.07
N TRP A 204 14.81 -10.50 6.26
CA TRP A 204 14.44 -11.12 7.55
C TRP A 204 14.94 -12.56 7.67
N GLU A 205 15.51 -13.13 6.60
CA GLU A 205 16.13 -14.45 6.61
C GLU A 205 17.26 -14.52 7.65
N GLY A 206 17.35 -15.64 8.37
CA GLY A 206 18.32 -15.84 9.45
C GLY A 206 18.00 -15.08 10.75
N SER A 207 16.81 -14.47 10.88
CA SER A 207 16.34 -13.96 12.18
C SER A 207 16.24 -15.09 13.19
N SER A 208 16.97 -14.99 14.31
CA SER A 208 16.89 -15.97 15.40
C SER A 208 15.60 -15.86 16.24
N LYS A 209 14.76 -14.87 15.94
CA LYS A 209 13.48 -14.66 16.63
C LYS A 209 12.32 -14.96 15.68
N PRO A 210 11.27 -15.65 16.16
CA PRO A 210 10.06 -15.82 15.39
C PRO A 210 9.36 -14.47 15.16
N ILE A 211 8.56 -14.40 14.09
CA ILE A 211 7.58 -13.34 13.90
C ILE A 211 6.38 -13.68 14.77
N THR A 212 6.08 -12.84 15.76
CA THR A 212 4.90 -13.01 16.61
C THR A 212 3.89 -11.89 16.36
N LEU A 213 2.62 -12.26 16.30
CA LEU A 213 1.49 -11.35 16.17
C LEU A 213 0.43 -11.72 17.20
N SER A 214 -0.02 -10.74 17.98
CA SER A 214 -1.13 -10.89 18.91
C SER A 214 -2.21 -9.87 18.55
N LEU A 215 -3.43 -10.35 18.33
CA LEU A 215 -4.62 -9.54 18.10
C LEU A 215 -5.66 -9.87 19.20
N PRO A 216 -5.56 -9.24 20.38
CA PRO A 216 -6.36 -9.60 21.55
C PRO A 216 -7.87 -9.48 21.35
N TYR A 217 -8.31 -8.49 20.57
CA TYR A 217 -9.74 -8.32 20.24
C TYR A 217 -10.33 -9.54 19.53
N HIS A 218 -9.50 -10.24 18.74
CA HIS A 218 -9.87 -11.44 18.00
C HIS A 218 -9.49 -12.74 18.73
N SER A 219 -8.97 -12.65 19.97
CA SER A 219 -8.41 -13.81 20.69
C SER A 219 -7.45 -14.64 19.82
N LEU A 220 -6.64 -13.95 19.01
CA LEU A 220 -5.73 -14.55 18.03
C LEU A 220 -4.28 -14.29 18.41
N GLU A 221 -3.49 -15.35 18.44
CA GLU A 221 -2.03 -15.31 18.52
C GLU A 221 -1.44 -16.16 17.41
N ILE A 222 -0.38 -15.66 16.77
CA ILE A 222 0.38 -16.35 15.73
C ILE A 222 1.86 -16.19 16.02
N SER A 223 2.62 -17.27 15.86
CA SER A 223 4.08 -17.28 15.84
C SER A 223 4.56 -18.04 14.61
N MET A 224 5.39 -17.40 13.79
CA MET A 224 6.02 -17.99 12.61
C MET A 224 7.53 -18.07 12.83
N ASP A 225 8.05 -19.28 12.87
CA ASP A 225 9.49 -19.50 13.04
C ASP A 225 10.21 -19.27 11.70
N ILE A 226 11.19 -18.36 11.71
CA ILE A 226 12.11 -18.14 10.59
C ILE A 226 13.39 -18.90 10.92
N GLU A 227 13.44 -20.20 10.65
CA GLU A 227 14.60 -21.01 11.03
C GLU A 227 15.85 -20.67 10.19
N ALA A 228 15.85 -21.09 8.93
CA ALA A 228 17.00 -21.01 8.03
C ALA A 228 16.68 -20.36 6.67
N SER A 229 15.40 -20.29 6.29
CA SER A 229 14.95 -19.62 5.08
C SER A 229 13.62 -18.91 5.31
N ILE A 230 13.29 -18.00 4.40
CA ILE A 230 11.96 -17.37 4.33
C ILE A 230 11.05 -18.01 3.28
N GLU A 231 11.35 -19.22 2.80
CA GLU A 231 10.51 -19.92 1.81
C GLU A 231 9.37 -20.68 2.50
N GLU A 232 9.61 -21.18 3.72
CA GLU A 232 8.67 -21.99 4.49
C GLU A 232 8.79 -21.67 5.98
N PHE A 233 7.67 -21.66 6.70
CA PHE A 233 7.57 -21.29 8.11
C PHE A 233 6.82 -22.37 8.88
N ASN A 234 7.38 -22.77 10.02
CA ASN A 234 6.63 -23.50 11.04
C ASN A 234 5.75 -22.48 11.78
N VAL A 235 4.43 -22.64 11.67
CA VAL A 235 3.45 -21.71 12.24
C VAL A 235 2.76 -22.37 13.42
N SER A 236 2.79 -21.71 14.57
CA SER A 236 1.93 -22.03 15.71
C SER A 236 0.95 -20.89 15.93
N PHE A 237 -0.29 -21.21 16.28
CA PHE A 237 -1.32 -20.21 16.49
C PHE A 237 -2.29 -20.62 17.59
N SER A 238 -3.02 -19.65 18.14
CA SER A 238 -4.14 -19.84 19.07
C SER A 238 -5.30 -18.98 18.60
N ILE A 239 -6.46 -19.59 18.38
CA ILE A 239 -7.71 -18.90 18.00
C ILE A 239 -8.77 -19.26 19.05
N ASP A 240 -9.30 -18.25 19.74
CA ASP A 240 -10.28 -18.45 20.83
C ASP A 240 -9.80 -19.44 21.90
N GLY A 241 -8.50 -19.39 22.22
CA GLY A 241 -7.85 -20.25 23.21
C GLY A 241 -7.55 -21.68 22.74
N LYS A 242 -7.85 -22.02 21.48
CA LYS A 242 -7.50 -23.33 20.89
C LYS A 242 -6.21 -23.22 20.09
N ALA A 243 -5.21 -24.00 20.49
CA ALA A 243 -3.92 -24.04 19.82
C ALA A 243 -3.96 -24.92 18.56
N GLY A 244 -3.25 -24.47 17.52
CA GLY A 244 -3.05 -25.19 16.27
C GLY A 244 -1.63 -25.01 15.74
N LYS A 245 -1.26 -25.84 14.77
CA LYS A 245 0.02 -25.77 14.06
C LYS A 245 -0.19 -26.04 12.58
N THR A 246 0.58 -25.36 11.74
CA THR A 246 0.61 -25.60 10.30
C THR A 246 1.98 -25.25 9.73
N VAL A 247 2.18 -25.57 8.45
CA VAL A 247 3.33 -25.12 7.68
C VAL A 247 2.82 -24.12 6.64
N ALA A 248 3.40 -22.92 6.64
CA ALA A 248 3.07 -21.89 5.67
C ALA A 248 4.25 -21.72 4.70
N ARG A 249 3.96 -21.59 3.40
CA ARG A 249 4.95 -21.20 2.40
C ARG A 249 4.82 -19.73 2.08
N ASN A 250 5.95 -19.07 1.88
CA ASN A 250 5.94 -17.66 1.53
C ASN A 250 5.26 -17.49 0.17
N HIS A 251 4.35 -16.52 0.11
CA HIS A 251 3.50 -16.20 -1.03
C HIS A 251 2.43 -17.24 -1.37
N GLU A 252 2.19 -18.22 -0.48
CA GLU A 252 1.13 -19.20 -0.63
C GLU A 252 0.11 -19.05 0.50
N ARG A 253 -1.16 -19.32 0.18
CA ARG A 253 -2.25 -19.26 1.15
C ARG A 253 -2.32 -20.56 1.95
N VAL A 254 -2.44 -20.42 3.26
CA VAL A 254 -2.78 -21.52 4.16
C VAL A 254 -3.91 -21.09 5.10
N ALA A 255 -4.89 -21.96 5.28
CA ALA A 255 -5.94 -21.73 6.27
C ALA A 255 -5.44 -22.14 7.66
N LEU A 256 -5.66 -21.28 8.66
CA LEU A 256 -5.40 -21.58 10.06
C LEU A 256 -6.58 -22.35 10.64
N GLN A 257 -6.75 -23.60 10.17
CA GLN A 257 -7.82 -24.48 10.60
C GLN A 257 -7.49 -25.10 11.96
N GLN A 258 -8.51 -25.17 12.82
CA GLN A 258 -8.49 -25.92 14.08
C GLN A 258 -8.46 -27.42 13.82
#